data_AF-A0A935JJ27-F1
#
_entry.id   AF-A0A935JJ27-F1
#
_cell.length_a   1.000
_cell.length_b   1.000
_cell.length_c   1.000
_cell.angle_alpha   90.00
_cell.angle_beta   90.00
_cell.angle_gamma   90.00
#
_symmetry.space_group_name_H-M   'P 1'
#
loop_
_entity.id
_entity.type
_entity.pdbx_description
1 polymer ?
#
loop_
_entity_poly.entity_id
_entity_poly.type
_entity_poly.pdbx_seq_one_letter_code
_entity_poly.pdbx_strand_id
1 'polypeptide(L)'
;MSAACARFTTFELETNGLIVVLHAFTAKIATTYKIDCHFSTNSAVIMNDDVALNLYRIVQEAVNNAIRHGKAQQISISFLIEKGKLWLSIADNGSGFSHNHASHDIKKTL
;
A
#
# COMPACT_ATOMS: atom_id res chain seq x y z
N MET A 1 -12.34 -17.41 9.38
CA MET A 1 -12.59 -16.31 10.32
C MET A 1 -12.43 -15.01 9.56
N SER A 2 -13.47 -14.19 9.57
CA SER A 2 -13.73 -13.11 8.61
C SER A 2 -12.66 -12.01 8.66
N ALA A 3 -12.17 -11.63 7.48
CA ALA A 3 -11.27 -10.52 7.29
C ALA A 3 -11.95 -9.20 7.67
N ALA A 4 -11.69 -8.70 8.87
CA ALA A 4 -11.97 -7.31 9.24
C ALA A 4 -10.96 -6.38 8.55
N CYS A 5 -10.99 -6.35 7.21
CA CYS A 5 -10.29 -5.36 6.41
C CYS A 5 -10.90 -4.00 6.75
N ALA A 6 -10.07 -3.07 7.21
CA ALA A 6 -10.49 -1.70 7.49
C ALA A 6 -11.09 -1.09 6.22
N ARG A 7 -12.42 -1.01 6.13
CA ARG A 7 -13.06 -0.08 5.20
C ARG A 7 -12.91 1.29 5.82
N PHE A 8 -11.81 1.96 5.52
CA PHE A 8 -11.79 3.40 5.67
C PHE A 8 -12.79 3.95 4.66
N THR A 9 -13.69 4.79 5.14
CA THR A 9 -14.73 5.39 4.29
C THR A 9 -14.12 6.53 3.50
N THR A 10 -14.67 6.84 2.32
CA THR A 10 -14.27 8.01 1.51
C THR A 10 -14.18 9.29 2.36
N PHE A 11 -15.08 9.43 3.33
CA PHE A 11 -15.13 10.54 4.28
C PHE A 11 -13.86 10.72 5.14
N GLU A 12 -13.22 9.64 5.58
CA GLU A 12 -11.98 9.73 6.38
C GLU A 12 -10.78 10.17 5.54
N LEU A 13 -10.75 9.79 4.26
CA LEU A 13 -9.74 10.25 3.30
C LEU A 13 -9.91 11.74 2.98
N GLU A 14 -11.15 12.19 2.77
CA GLU A 14 -11.48 13.59 2.50
C GLU A 14 -11.18 14.52 3.69
N THR A 15 -11.29 14.03 4.93
CA THR A 15 -11.12 14.86 6.14
C THR A 15 -9.68 14.88 6.67
N ASN A 16 -8.98 13.75 6.62
CA ASN A 16 -7.66 13.60 7.26
C ASN A 16 -6.50 13.53 6.27
N GLY A 17 -6.79 13.37 4.97
CA GLY A 17 -5.81 13.21 3.92
C GLY A 17 -5.12 11.84 3.91
N LEU A 18 -4.54 11.49 2.75
CA LEU A 18 -3.99 10.16 2.49
C LEU A 18 -2.88 9.75 3.47
N ILE A 19 -1.97 10.65 3.81
CA ILE A 19 -0.81 10.37 4.66
C ILE A 19 -1.24 9.91 6.05
N VAL A 20 -2.22 10.61 6.65
CA VAL A 20 -2.73 10.27 7.98
C VAL A 20 -3.43 8.91 7.96
N VAL A 21 -4.25 8.68 6.93
CA VAL A 21 -4.96 7.41 6.74
C VAL A 21 -3.97 6.25 6.54
N LEU A 22 -2.87 6.45 5.81
CA LEU A 22 -1.84 5.42 5.61
C LEU A 22 -1.09 5.08 6.91
N HIS A 23 -0.73 6.08 7.72
CA HIS A 23 -0.16 5.83 9.05
C HIS A 23 -1.11 5.01 9.95
N ALA A 24 -2.39 5.40 9.99
CA ALA A 24 -3.39 4.66 10.76
C ALA A 24 -3.58 3.23 10.24
N PHE A 25 -3.59 3.06 8.92
CA PHE A 25 -3.68 1.77 8.28
C PHE A 25 -2.50 0.86 8.62
N THR A 26 -1.25 1.32 8.54
CA THR A 26 -0.08 0.48 8.86
C THR A 26 -0.05 0.08 10.32
N ALA A 27 -0.36 0.99 11.25
CA ALA A 27 -0.45 0.69 12.68
C ALA A 27 -1.50 -0.39 12.97
N LYS A 28 -2.66 -0.28 12.31
CA LYS A 28 -3.72 -1.29 12.40
C LYS A 28 -3.28 -2.64 11.86
N ILE A 29 -2.62 -2.67 10.70
CA ILE A 29 -2.11 -3.90 10.08
C ILE A 29 -1.08 -4.58 10.98
N ALA A 30 -0.09 -3.82 11.48
CA ALA A 30 0.94 -4.33 12.38
C ALA A 30 0.32 -5.00 13.62
N THR A 31 -0.68 -4.35 14.23
CA THR A 31 -1.35 -4.88 15.42
C THR A 31 -2.23 -6.10 15.12
N THR A 32 -2.99 -6.06 14.01
CA THR A 32 -3.97 -7.10 13.66
C THR A 32 -3.29 -8.41 13.26
N TYR A 33 -2.22 -8.32 12.47
CA TYR A 33 -1.54 -9.48 11.92
C TYR A 33 -0.23 -9.83 12.65
N LYS A 34 0.18 -9.01 13.62
CA LYS A 34 1.43 -9.17 14.39
C LYS A 34 2.67 -9.23 13.49
N ILE A 35 2.73 -8.33 12.53
CA ILE A 35 3.85 -8.17 11.58
C ILE A 35 4.50 -6.79 11.74
N ASP A 36 5.72 -6.64 11.24
CA ASP A 36 6.33 -5.33 11.06
C ASP A 36 5.71 -4.67 9.82
N CYS A 37 5.09 -3.51 9.99
CA CYS A 37 4.50 -2.75 8.90
C CYS A 37 4.74 -1.26 9.13
N HIS A 38 5.51 -0.64 8.24
CA HIS A 38 5.90 0.75 8.37
C HIS A 38 5.54 1.56 7.13
N PHE A 39 5.19 2.83 7.38
CA PHE A 39 4.95 3.82 6.35
C PHE A 39 5.93 4.98 6.50
N SER A 40 6.49 5.43 5.38
CA SER A 40 7.40 6.57 5.31
C SER A 40 7.02 7.52 4.18
N THR A 41 7.29 8.81 4.37
CA THR A 41 7.12 9.83 3.34
C THR A 41 8.15 10.94 3.49
N ASN A 42 8.56 11.58 2.38
CA ASN A 42 9.46 12.74 2.39
C ASN A 42 8.73 14.10 2.29
N SER A 43 7.42 14.10 2.07
CA SER A 43 6.65 15.33 1.91
C SER A 43 5.19 15.13 2.30
N ALA A 44 4.57 16.20 2.77
CA ALA A 44 3.12 16.32 2.71
C ALA A 44 2.70 16.39 1.24
N VAL A 45 1.63 15.68 0.88
CA VAL A 45 1.11 15.65 -0.50
C VAL A 45 -0.33 16.10 -0.48
N ILE A 46 -0.63 17.15 -1.26
CA ILE A 46 -1.99 17.52 -1.61
C ILE A 46 -2.27 16.90 -2.97
N MET A 47 -3.31 16.10 -3.06
CA MET A 47 -3.77 15.47 -4.29
C MET A 47 -5.30 15.51 -4.30
N ASN A 48 -5.92 15.31 -5.47
CA ASN A 48 -7.37 15.20 -5.51
C ASN A 48 -7.86 13.92 -4.79
N ASP A 49 -9.09 13.95 -4.34
CA ASP A 49 -9.66 12.87 -3.53
C ASP A 49 -9.75 11.55 -4.33
N ASP A 50 -10.01 11.62 -5.64
CA ASP A 50 -10.04 10.45 -6.51
C ASP A 50 -8.68 9.74 -6.60
N VAL A 51 -7.58 10.49 -6.75
CA VAL A 51 -6.22 9.91 -6.77
C VAL A 51 -5.86 9.38 -5.40
N ALA A 52 -6.18 10.11 -4.32
CA ALA A 52 -5.96 9.65 -2.95
C ALA A 52 -6.68 8.31 -2.69
N LEU A 53 -7.94 8.21 -3.07
CA LEU A 53 -8.75 7.00 -2.91
C LEU A 53 -8.19 5.84 -3.72
N ASN A 54 -7.79 6.07 -4.97
CA ASN A 54 -7.22 5.02 -5.81
C ASN A 54 -5.86 4.53 -5.28
N LEU A 55 -4.98 5.44 -4.86
CA LEU A 55 -3.69 5.09 -4.25
C LEU A 55 -3.90 4.32 -2.95
N TYR A 56 -4.87 4.75 -2.13
CA TYR A 56 -5.23 4.04 -0.92
C TYR A 56 -5.68 2.60 -1.21
N ARG A 57 -6.56 2.40 -2.20
CA ARG A 57 -7.00 1.06 -2.63
C ARG A 57 -5.85 0.18 -3.11
N ILE A 58 -4.92 0.75 -3.88
CA ILE A 58 -3.71 0.05 -4.33
C ILE A 58 -2.90 -0.43 -3.12
N VAL A 59 -2.69 0.44 -2.14
CA VAL A 59 -1.98 0.10 -0.90
C VAL A 59 -2.69 -1.01 -0.14
N GLN A 60 -4.00 -0.89 0.05
CA GLN A 60 -4.78 -1.90 0.77
C GLN A 60 -4.66 -3.28 0.12
N GLU A 61 -4.81 -3.35 -1.19
CA GLU A 61 -4.77 -4.60 -1.93
C GLU A 61 -3.37 -5.24 -1.90
N ALA A 62 -2.32 -4.45 -2.14
CA ALA A 62 -0.94 -4.95 -2.10
C ALA A 62 -0.57 -5.49 -0.70
N VAL A 63 -0.92 -4.76 0.36
CA VAL A 63 -0.68 -5.20 1.74
C VAL A 63 -1.49 -6.45 2.07
N ASN A 64 -2.76 -6.51 1.67
CA ASN A 64 -3.57 -7.72 1.84
C ASN A 64 -2.96 -8.92 1.11
N ASN A 65 -2.42 -8.71 -0.09
CA ASN A 65 -1.79 -9.75 -0.88
C ASN A 65 -0.50 -10.25 -0.22
N ALA A 66 0.37 -9.36 0.23
CA ALA A 66 1.58 -9.71 0.98
C ALA A 66 1.26 -10.55 2.23
N ILE A 67 0.22 -10.18 2.98
CA ILE A 67 -0.18 -10.89 4.20
C ILE A 67 -0.81 -12.25 3.90
N ARG A 68 -1.82 -12.29 3.03
CA ARG A 68 -2.65 -13.49 2.81
C ARG A 68 -2.00 -14.51 1.90
N HIS A 69 -1.35 -14.03 0.83
CA HIS A 69 -0.78 -14.88 -0.20
C HIS A 69 0.73 -15.02 0.01
N GLY A 70 1.42 -13.94 0.36
CA GLY A 70 2.87 -13.94 0.57
C GLY A 70 3.33 -14.50 1.92
N LYS A 71 2.48 -14.48 2.96
CA LYS A 71 2.85 -14.75 4.37
C LYS A 71 3.95 -13.82 4.89
N ALA A 72 3.98 -12.58 4.39
CA ALA A 72 4.96 -11.58 4.78
C ALA A 72 4.94 -11.32 6.29
N GLN A 73 6.13 -11.11 6.87
CA GLN A 73 6.33 -10.70 8.26
C GLN A 73 6.82 -9.25 8.36
N GLN A 74 7.24 -8.66 7.24
CA GLN A 74 7.70 -7.29 7.13
C GLN A 74 7.12 -6.67 5.86
N ILE A 75 6.55 -5.49 6.00
CA ILE A 75 6.00 -4.70 4.90
C ILE A 75 6.45 -3.24 5.04
N SER A 76 6.99 -2.70 3.96
CA SER A 76 7.44 -1.32 3.82
C SER A 76 6.56 -0.59 2.83
N ILE A 77 5.98 0.54 3.22
CA ILE A 77 5.23 1.43 2.33
C ILE A 77 5.96 2.77 2.29
N SER A 78 6.26 3.27 1.10
CA SER A 78 6.89 4.59 0.95
C SER A 78 6.17 5.46 -0.07
N PHE A 79 5.92 6.71 0.32
CA PHE A 79 5.47 7.78 -0.56
C PHE A 79 6.60 8.79 -0.75
N LEU A 80 7.15 8.91 -1.95
CA LEU A 80 8.24 9.84 -2.24
C LEU A 80 7.80 10.81 -3.35
N ILE A 81 7.91 12.11 -3.11
CA ILE A 81 7.86 13.10 -4.17
C ILE A 81 9.27 13.49 -4.55
N GLU A 82 9.63 13.25 -5.81
CA GLU A 82 10.91 13.67 -6.38
C GLU A 82 10.69 14.23 -7.79
N LYS A 83 11.25 15.42 -8.07
CA LYS A 83 11.19 16.07 -9.40
C LYS A 83 9.75 16.20 -9.95
N GLY A 84 8.80 16.52 -9.06
CA GLY A 84 7.38 16.67 -9.41
C GLY A 84 6.65 15.37 -9.71
N LYS A 85 7.26 14.21 -9.45
CA LYS A 85 6.65 12.89 -9.62
C LYS A 85 6.43 12.23 -8.27
N LEU A 86 5.29 11.56 -8.15
CA LEU A 86 4.98 10.72 -7.01
C LEU A 86 5.46 9.30 -7.27
N TRP A 87 6.18 8.74 -6.29
CA TRP A 87 6.59 7.35 -6.24
C TRP A 87 5.92 6.68 -5.04
N LEU A 88 5.13 5.66 -5.33
CA LEU A 88 4.59 4.73 -4.34
C LEU A 88 5.35 3.42 -4.45
N SER A 89 6.01 2.99 -3.37
CA SER A 89 6.61 1.67 -3.25
C SER A 89 5.96 0.90 -2.12
N ILE A 90 5.71 -0.38 -2.36
CA ILE A 90 5.21 -1.34 -1.39
C ILE A 90 6.10 -2.57 -1.52
N ALA A 91 6.91 -2.83 -0.52
CA ALA A 91 7.83 -3.96 -0.49
C ALA A 91 7.45 -4.87 0.66
N ASP A 92 7.52 -6.18 0.45
CA ASP A 92 7.29 -7.18 1.47
C ASP A 92 8.34 -8.30 1.38
N ASN A 93 8.52 -9.02 2.49
CA ASN A 93 9.42 -10.17 2.56
C ASN A 93 8.69 -11.52 2.41
N GLY A 94 7.50 -11.50 1.83
CA GLY A 94 6.72 -12.70 1.58
C GLY A 94 7.31 -13.57 0.46
N SER A 95 6.68 -14.72 0.27
CA SER A 95 7.05 -15.71 -0.75
C SER A 95 6.81 -15.25 -2.20
N GLY A 96 6.23 -14.07 -2.40
CA GLY A 96 5.90 -13.54 -3.72
C GLY A 96 4.89 -14.41 -4.47
N PHE A 97 4.86 -14.28 -5.80
CA PHE A 97 4.04 -15.10 -6.68
C PHE A 97 4.94 -15.98 -7.53
N SER A 98 4.87 -17.31 -7.33
CA SER A 98 5.45 -18.30 -8.24
C SER A 98 4.71 -18.25 -9.58
N HIS A 99 5.11 -17.34 -10.47
CA HIS A 99 4.62 -17.35 -11.85
C HIS A 99 5.24 -18.55 -12.57
N ASN A 100 4.58 -19.71 -12.50
CA ASN A 100 4.85 -20.80 -13.44
C ASN A 100 4.11 -20.57 -14.77
N HIS A 101 4.02 -19.31 -15.20
CA HIS A 101 3.51 -18.91 -16.50
C HIS A 101 4.61 -18.11 -17.18
N ALA A 102 5.14 -18.71 -18.25
CA ALA A 102 6.23 -18.20 -19.07
C ALA A 102 6.18 -16.69 -19.26
N SER A 103 7.32 -16.07 -18.99
CA SER A 103 7.67 -14.69 -19.33
C SER A 103 7.21 -14.36 -20.75
N HIS A 104 6.12 -13.61 -20.89
CA HIS A 104 5.91 -12.81 -22.09
C HIS A 104 6.43 -11.43 -21.77
N ASP A 105 7.67 -11.19 -22.20
CA ASP A 105 8.33 -9.88 -22.22
C ASP A 105 7.45 -8.89 -23.01
N ILE A 106 6.63 -8.09 -22.30
CA ILE A 106 6.08 -6.87 -22.90
C ILE A 106 7.14 -5.78 -22.71
N LYS A 107 8.06 -5.68 -23.66
CA LYS A 107 8.87 -4.47 -23.85
C LYS A 107 7.92 -3.30 -24.12
N LYS A 108 7.65 -2.47 -23.10
CA LYS A 108 7.07 -1.14 -23.30
C LYS A 108 8.06 -0.09 -22.81
N THR A 109 8.88 0.36 -23.76
CA THR A 109 9.55 1.65 -23.72
C THR A 109 8.50 2.74 -24.00
N LEU A 110 8.42 3.73 -23.12
CA LEU A 110 7.95 5.08 -23.47
C LEU A 110 9.18 5.99 -23.51
#